data_AF-A0A099ZV80-F1
#
_entry.id   AF-A0A099ZV80-F1
#
_cell.length_a   1.000
_cell.length_b   1.000
_cell.length_c   1.000
_cell.angle_alpha   90.00
_cell.angle_beta   90.00
_cell.angle_gamma   90.00
#
_symmetry.space_group_name_H-M   'P 1'
#
loop_
_entity.id
_entity.type
_entity.pdbx_description
1 polymer ?
#
loop_
_entity_poly.entity_id
_entity_poly.type
_entity_poly.pdbx_seq_one_letter_code
_entity_poly.pdbx_strand_id
1 'polypeptide(L)'
;LPTPKCRTPPLYRMRIFAPNHVVAKSRFWYFVSQLKKMKKSSGEIVYCGQVYEKSPLRVKNFGIWLRYDSRSGTHNMYREYRDLTTAGAVTQC
;
A
#
# COMPACT_ATOMS: atom_id res chain seq x y z
N LEU A 1 11.19 11.98 -12.58
CA LEU A 1 12.65 12.01 -12.32
C LEU A 1 13.04 13.45 -12.00
N PRO A 2 14.10 13.69 -11.19
CA PRO A 2 14.64 15.04 -10.98
C PRO A 2 14.93 15.70 -12.32
N THR A 3 14.47 16.94 -12.50
CA THR A 3 14.72 17.73 -13.72
C THR A 3 15.47 19.01 -13.35
N PRO A 4 16.15 19.69 -14.30
CA PRO A 4 16.83 20.95 -14.01
C PRO A 4 15.89 22.03 -13.41
N LYS A 5 14.61 22.02 -13.82
CA LYS A 5 13.56 22.91 -13.30
C LYS A 5 13.04 22.48 -11.93
N CYS A 6 13.11 21.20 -11.58
CA CYS A 6 12.66 20.65 -10.30
C CYS A 6 13.65 19.60 -9.82
N ARG A 7 14.69 20.08 -9.13
CA ARG A 7 15.82 19.26 -8.64
C ARG A 7 15.40 18.31 -7.51
N THR A 8 14.40 18.72 -6.72
CA THR A 8 13.90 17.97 -5.56
C THR A 8 12.42 17.67 -5.74
N PRO A 9 12.05 16.66 -6.55
CA PRO A 9 10.66 16.27 -6.70
C PRO A 9 10.10 15.75 -5.36
N PRO A 10 8.79 15.91 -5.10
CA PRO A 10 8.17 15.39 -3.88
C PRO A 10 8.27 13.87 -3.82
N LEU A 11 8.62 13.35 -2.64
CA LEU A 11 8.69 11.91 -2.39
C LEU A 11 7.33 11.39 -1.90
N TYR A 12 6.89 10.29 -2.51
CA TYR A 12 5.65 9.62 -2.12
C TYR A 12 5.97 8.27 -1.50
N ARG A 13 5.36 7.99 -0.33
CA ARG A 13 5.50 6.73 0.38
C ARG A 13 4.12 6.10 0.57
N MET A 14 4.00 4.81 0.27
CA MET A 14 2.78 4.03 0.47
C MET A 14 3.12 2.75 1.24
N ARG A 15 2.23 2.34 2.16
CA ARG A 15 2.30 1.03 2.81
C ARG A 15 1.47 0.06 1.99
N ILE A 16 2.11 -1.01 1.51
CA ILE A 16 1.49 -2.00 0.63
C ILE A 16 1.63 -3.37 1.27
N PHE A 17 0.52 -4.10 1.34
CA PHE A 17 0.51 -5.51 1.73
C PHE A 17 0.66 -6.36 0.47
N ALA A 18 1.75 -7.12 0.40
CA ALA A 18 2.10 -7.94 -0.74
C ALA A 18 3.01 -9.11 -0.31
N PRO A 19 2.99 -10.25 -1.03
CA PRO A 19 3.81 -11.41 -0.68
C PRO A 19 5.30 -11.20 -0.97
N ASN A 20 5.66 -10.31 -1.89
CA ASN A 20 7.05 -10.02 -2.24
C ASN A 20 7.23 -8.59 -2.76
N HIS A 21 8.49 -8.18 -2.91
CA HIS A 21 8.85 -6.83 -3.33
C HIS A 21 8.43 -6.51 -4.78
N VAL A 22 8.31 -7.51 -5.67
CA VAL A 22 7.90 -7.30 -7.07
C VAL A 22 6.43 -6.89 -7.12
N VAL A 23 5.56 -7.63 -6.43
CA VAL A 23 4.13 -7.31 -6.32
C VAL A 23 3.92 -5.98 -5.60
N ALA A 24 4.71 -5.69 -4.56
CA ALA A 24 4.66 -4.41 -3.87
C ALA A 24 4.96 -3.23 -4.83
N LYS A 25 6.04 -3.31 -5.61
CA LYS A 25 6.40 -2.28 -6.61
C LYS A 25 5.31 -2.14 -7.69
N SER A 26 4.73 -3.25 -8.14
CA SER A 26 3.65 -3.23 -9.14
C SER A 26 2.40 -2.51 -8.61
N ARG A 27 1.93 -2.88 -7.40
CA ARG A 27 0.78 -2.23 -6.74
C ARG A 27 1.05 -0.76 -6.40
N PHE A 28 2.28 -0.41 -6.06
CA PHE A 28 2.68 0.99 -5.85
C PHE A 28 2.38 1.82 -7.10
N TRP A 29 2.86 1.38 -8.26
CA TRP A 29 2.62 2.09 -9.52
C TRP A 29 1.13 2.16 -9.89
N TYR A 30 0.38 1.08 -9.65
CA TYR A 30 -1.07 1.08 -9.85
C TYR A 30 -1.75 2.21 -9.07
N PHE A 31 -1.59 2.26 -7.75
CA PHE A 31 -2.25 3.28 -6.92
C PHE A 31 -1.71 4.70 -7.16
N VAL A 32 -0.39 4.84 -7.34
CA VAL A 32 0.23 6.15 -7.58
C VAL A 32 -0.23 6.75 -8.92
N SER A 33 -0.48 5.93 -9.94
CA SER A 33 -1.05 6.40 -11.20
C SER A 33 -2.46 6.97 -11.03
N GLN A 34 -3.29 6.35 -10.19
CA GLN A 34 -4.65 6.81 -9.92
C GLN A 34 -4.65 8.08 -9.05
N LEU A 35 -3.76 8.17 -8.07
CA LEU A 35 -3.74 9.27 -7.09
C LEU A 35 -2.98 10.52 -7.56
N LYS A 36 -1.88 10.32 -8.31
CA LYS A 36 -0.94 11.40 -8.67
C LYS A 36 -0.63 11.46 -10.17
N LYS A 37 -1.31 10.66 -11.00
CA LYS A 37 -1.12 10.60 -12.47
C LYS A 37 0.33 10.34 -12.89
N MET A 38 1.13 9.73 -12.00
CA MET A 38 2.53 9.37 -12.29
C MET A 38 2.61 7.97 -12.90
N LYS A 39 3.55 7.77 -13.83
CA LYS A 39 3.76 6.50 -14.52
C LYS A 39 5.12 5.93 -14.13
N LYS A 40 5.26 4.61 -14.25
CA LYS A 40 6.53 3.90 -14.04
C LYS A 40 7.67 4.44 -14.92
N SER A 41 7.36 4.92 -16.13
CA SER A 41 8.34 5.51 -17.04
C SER A 41 8.80 6.91 -16.64
N SER A 42 7.99 7.65 -15.87
CA SER A 42 8.29 9.05 -15.50
C SER A 42 8.82 9.21 -14.07
N GLY A 43 8.87 8.14 -13.28
CA GLY A 43 9.38 8.15 -11.92
C GLY A 43 10.20 6.91 -11.59
N GLU A 44 10.83 6.95 -10.43
CA GLU A 44 11.73 5.90 -9.95
C GLU A 44 11.39 5.55 -8.51
N ILE A 45 11.60 4.29 -8.13
CA ILE A 45 11.41 3.83 -6.77
C ILE A 45 12.72 4.01 -6.01
N VAL A 46 12.73 4.96 -5.08
CA VAL A 46 13.90 5.28 -4.26
C VAL A 46 14.17 4.19 -3.22
N TYR A 47 13.12 3.64 -2.59
CA TYR A 47 13.25 2.65 -1.52
C TYR A 47 12.05 1.70 -1.49
N CYS A 48 12.31 0.42 -1.23
CA CYS A 48 11.31 -0.61 -1.01
C CYS A 48 11.78 -1.50 0.14
N GLY A 49 11.21 -1.31 1.33
CA GLY A 49 11.55 -2.08 2.53
C GLY A 49 10.31 -2.62 3.24
N GLN A 50 10.46 -3.78 3.85
CA GLN A 50 9.40 -4.40 4.66
C GLN A 50 9.23 -3.65 5.97
N VAL A 51 7.97 -3.42 6.37
CA VAL A 51 7.63 -2.82 7.67
C VAL A 51 7.19 -3.93 8.60
N TYR A 52 8.00 -4.19 9.62
CA TYR A 52 7.69 -5.16 10.66
C TYR A 52 6.77 -4.57 11.74
N GLU A 53 6.00 -5.44 12.39
CA GLU A 53 5.10 -5.05 13.48
C GLU A 53 5.92 -4.68 14.73
N LYS A 54 5.59 -3.57 15.39
CA LYS A 54 6.34 -3.09 16.56
C LYS A 54 6.19 -3.99 17.79
N SER A 55 5.01 -4.58 17.95
CA SER A 55 4.66 -5.43 19.09
C SER A 55 3.95 -6.69 18.60
N PRO A 56 4.70 -7.67 18.06
CA PRO A 56 4.12 -8.86 17.44
C PRO A 56 3.55 -9.86 18.45
N LEU A 57 3.85 -9.73 19.74
CA LEU A 57 3.35 -10.63 20.79
C LEU A 57 2.07 -10.13 21.47
N ARG A 58 1.63 -8.90 21.15
CA ARG A 58 0.46 -8.29 21.77
C ARG A 58 -0.71 -8.33 20.79
N VAL A 59 -1.80 -8.98 21.22
CA VAL A 59 -3.06 -9.03 20.48
C VAL A 59 -3.66 -7.62 20.36
N LYS A 60 -4.15 -7.29 19.17
CA LYS A 60 -4.76 -6.02 18.80
C LYS A 60 -6.05 -6.27 18.02
N ASN A 61 -6.94 -5.28 18.05
CA ASN A 61 -8.08 -5.22 17.14
C ASN A 61 -7.72 -4.25 16.01
N PHE A 62 -7.85 -4.69 14.75
CA PHE A 62 -7.52 -3.95 13.55
C PHE A 62 -8.80 -3.64 12.78
N GLY A 63 -9.10 -2.36 12.57
CA GLY A 63 -10.13 -1.92 11.63
C GLY A 63 -9.54 -1.78 10.22
N ILE A 64 -10.16 -2.44 9.25
CA ILE A 64 -9.78 -2.40 7.84
C ILE A 64 -10.92 -1.78 7.05
N TRP A 65 -10.66 -0.63 6.43
CA TRP A 65 -11.51 -0.06 5.39
C TRP A 65 -10.97 -0.51 4.03
N LEU A 66 -11.83 -1.11 3.22
CA LEU A 66 -11.48 -1.58 1.89
C LEU A 66 -12.53 -1.15 0.87
N ARG A 67 -12.06 -0.93 -0.36
CA ARG A 67 -12.90 -0.78 -1.54
C ARG A 67 -12.70 -2.01 -2.41
N TYR A 68 -13.77 -2.66 -2.81
CA TYR A 68 -13.73 -3.84 -3.66
C TYR A 68 -14.73 -3.74 -4.81
N ASP A 69 -14.47 -4.49 -5.87
CA ASP A 69 -15.32 -4.59 -7.04
C ASP A 69 -16.13 -5.89 -6.94
N SER A 70 -17.46 -5.76 -6.89
CA SER A 70 -18.39 -6.88 -7.06
C SER A 70 -18.74 -7.01 -8.55
N ARG A 71 -19.53 -8.05 -8.91
CA ARG A 71 -20.06 -8.18 -10.28
C ARG A 71 -20.96 -7.02 -10.69
N SER A 72 -21.54 -6.30 -9.73
CA SER A 72 -22.54 -5.25 -9.95
C SER A 72 -22.00 -3.84 -9.69
N GLY A 73 -20.81 -3.69 -9.11
CA GLY A 73 -20.21 -2.37 -8.91
C GLY A 73 -19.12 -2.31 -7.84
N THR A 74 -18.57 -1.12 -7.64
CA THR A 74 -17.62 -0.79 -6.57
C THR A 74 -18.31 -0.53 -5.25
N HIS A 75 -17.88 -1.18 -4.17
CA HIS A 75 -18.41 -0.98 -2.83
C HIS A 75 -17.30 -0.69 -1.82
N ASN A 76 -17.63 0.10 -0.81
CA ASN A 76 -16.77 0.33 0.35
C ASN A 76 -17.24 -0.58 1.50
N MET A 77 -16.29 -1.10 2.25
CA MET A 77 -16.54 -1.99 3.38
C MET A 77 -15.63 -1.61 4.55
N TYR A 78 -16.15 -1.80 5.76
CA TYR A 78 -15.38 -1.77 7.00
C TYR A 78 -15.52 -3.12 7.69
N ARG A 79 -14.40 -3.67 8.18
CA ARG A 79 -14.36 -4.89 8.99
C ARG A 79 -13.30 -4.79 10.09
N GLU A 80 -13.53 -5.52 11.17
CA GLU A 80 -12.61 -5.59 12.30
C GLU A 80 -12.05 -7.01 12.46
N TYR A 81 -10.75 -7.10 12.73
CA TYR A 81 -10.04 -8.36 12.89
C TYR A 81 -9.21 -8.35 14.17
N ARG A 82 -9.20 -9.48 14.90
CA ARG A 82 -8.37 -9.66 16.07
C ARG A 82 -7.14 -10.49 15.70
N ASP A 83 -5.96 -9.88 15.75
CA ASP A 83 -4.70 -10.52 15.36
C ASP A 83 -3.52 -9.95 16.17
N LEU A 84 -2.37 -10.59 16.07
CA LEU A 84 -1.07 -10.15 16.58
C LEU A 84 -0.41 -9.11 15.66
N THR A 85 -0.62 -9.21 14.34
CA THR A 85 0.07 -8.37 13.35
C THR A 85 -0.88 -7.72 12.35
N THR A 86 -0.50 -6.54 11.85
CA THR A 86 -1.27 -5.88 10.79
C THR A 86 -1.34 -6.74 9.52
N ALA A 87 -0.27 -7.50 9.20
CA ALA A 87 -0.24 -8.38 8.05
C ALA A 87 -1.20 -9.57 8.21
N GLY A 88 -1.23 -10.20 9.40
CA GLY A 88 -2.16 -11.28 9.71
C GLY A 88 -3.62 -10.83 9.58
N ALA A 89 -3.96 -9.66 10.12
CA ALA A 89 -5.31 -9.09 9.98
C ALA A 89 -5.72 -8.87 8.52
N VAL A 90 -4.79 -8.42 7.66
CA VAL A 90 -5.04 -8.27 6.21
C VAL A 90 -5.17 -9.63 5.51
N THR A 91 -4.46 -10.66 5.94
CA THR A 91 -4.59 -12.02 5.39
C THR A 91 -5.90 -12.70 5.79
N GLN A 92 -6.46 -12.37 6.95
CA GLN A 92 -7.79 -12.83 7.38
C GLN A 92 -8.94 -12.13 6.62
N CYS A 93 -8.65 -11.02 5.93
CA CYS A 93 -9.63 -10.21 5.23
C CYS A 93 -9.98 -10.76 3.86
#